data_AF-A0A538RUG7-F1
#
_entry.id   AF-A0A538RUG7-F1
#
_cell.length_a   1.000
_cell.length_b   1.000
_cell.length_c   1.000
_cell.angle_alpha   90.00
_cell.angle_beta   90.00
_cell.angle_gamma   90.00
#
_symmetry.space_group_name_H-M   'P 1'
#
loop_
_entity.id
_entity.type
_entity.pdbx_description
1 polymer ?
#
loop_
_entity_poly.entity_id
_entity_poly.type
_entity_poly.pdbx_seq_one_letter_code
_entity_poly.pdbx_strand_id
1 'polypeptide(L)'
;MTPEQVTHDKLMFFDAGEQLLKFMVSDWPSALRFRQVVGSMIGQVRQNGPVRIFGEMVTVLWAEGYTRAALRLEELWNKLATEQPFSLLCAYPLSKFSGGKDNDSFLAISRLYAHVHIQ
;
A
#
# COMPACT_ATOMS: atom_id res chain seq x y z
N MET A 1 22.86 -25.66 -17.46
CA MET A 1 21.89 -24.60 -17.80
C MET A 1 21.86 -23.65 -16.62
N THR A 2 22.68 -22.61 -16.68
CA THR A 2 22.80 -21.60 -15.61
C THR A 2 21.61 -20.65 -15.73
N PRO A 3 20.91 -20.31 -14.63
CA PRO A 3 19.80 -19.37 -14.67
C PRO A 3 20.30 -18.03 -15.20
N GLU A 4 19.78 -17.65 -16.36
CA GLU A 4 20.05 -16.38 -17.02
C GLU A 4 19.68 -15.22 -16.08
N GLN A 5 20.57 -14.25 -16.05
CA GLN A 5 20.40 -12.97 -15.39
C GLN A 5 19.19 -12.26 -16.00
N VAL A 6 18.03 -12.33 -15.33
CA VAL A 6 16.90 -11.44 -15.63
C VAL A 6 17.25 -10.07 -15.07
N THR A 7 17.64 -9.14 -15.94
CA THR A 7 17.75 -7.71 -15.63
C THR A 7 16.37 -7.15 -15.25
N HIS A 8 16.03 -7.21 -13.97
CA HIS A 8 14.79 -6.66 -13.41
C HIS A 8 14.91 -5.15 -13.15
N ASP A 9 15.32 -4.36 -14.13
CA ASP A 9 15.53 -2.90 -13.97
C ASP A 9 14.23 -2.10 -13.75
N LYS A 10 13.09 -2.77 -13.54
CA LYS A 10 11.75 -2.16 -13.45
C LYS A 10 10.96 -2.59 -12.20
N LEU A 11 11.59 -3.31 -11.27
CA LEU A 11 10.93 -3.80 -10.06
C LEU A 11 11.72 -3.37 -8.83
N MET A 12 11.04 -2.70 -7.90
CA MET A 12 11.63 -2.27 -6.64
C MET A 12 10.85 -2.93 -5.49
N PHE A 13 11.59 -3.53 -4.56
CA PHE A 13 11.03 -4.10 -3.34
C PHE A 13 11.38 -3.20 -2.16
N PHE A 14 10.40 -3.01 -1.30
CA PHE A 14 10.54 -2.24 -0.08
C PHE A 14 9.96 -3.06 1.07
N ASP A 15 10.66 -3.10 2.19
CA ASP A 15 10.09 -3.65 3.42
C ASP A 15 8.97 -2.73 3.92
N ALA A 16 7.77 -3.29 4.10
CA ALA A 16 6.57 -2.54 4.46
C ALA A 16 6.70 -1.90 5.85
N GLY A 17 7.26 -2.62 6.83
CA GLY A 17 7.49 -2.12 8.18
C GLY A 17 8.48 -0.96 8.19
N GLU A 18 9.60 -1.10 7.47
CA GLU A 18 10.59 -0.04 7.34
C GLU A 18 10.03 1.22 6.68
N GLN A 19 9.18 1.08 5.65
CA GLN A 19 8.57 2.25 5.03
C GLN A 19 7.54 2.92 5.94
N LEU A 20 6.74 2.14 6.67
CA LEU A 20 5.79 2.65 7.64
C LEU A 20 6.48 3.55 8.67
N LEU A 21 7.61 3.10 9.23
CA LEU A 21 8.39 3.87 10.21
C LEU A 21 8.79 5.28 9.71
N LYS A 22 8.97 5.46 8.40
CA LYS A 22 9.38 6.75 7.82
C LYS A 22 8.28 7.80 7.85
N PHE A 23 7.01 7.39 7.86
CA PHE A 23 5.87 8.30 7.83
C PHE A 23 4.89 8.17 9.00
N MET A 24 5.08 7.21 9.89
CA MET A 24 4.38 7.15 11.17
C MET A 24 4.92 8.21 12.14
N VAL A 25 4.03 8.89 12.83
CA VAL A 25 4.34 9.81 13.93
C VAL A 25 3.52 9.34 15.12
N SER A 26 4.21 8.77 16.11
CA SER A 26 3.57 7.90 17.11
C SER A 26 2.76 6.80 16.40
N ASP A 27 1.50 6.62 16.73
CA ASP A 27 0.63 5.59 16.13
C ASP A 27 -0.21 6.12 14.93
N TRP A 28 0.21 7.21 14.28
CA TRP A 28 -0.57 7.85 13.22
C TRP A 28 0.23 8.17 11.95
N PRO A 29 -0.28 7.83 10.74
CA PRO A 29 0.42 8.14 9.50
C PRO A 29 0.31 9.63 9.15
N SER A 30 1.46 10.28 9.01
CA SER A 30 1.57 11.68 8.58
C SER A 30 1.38 11.80 7.06
N ALA A 31 0.39 12.58 6.64
CA ALA A 31 0.09 12.81 5.23
C ALA A 31 1.26 13.42 4.44
N LEU A 32 2.00 14.36 5.08
CA LEU A 32 3.14 15.00 4.45
C LEU A 32 4.29 14.00 4.24
N ARG A 33 4.64 13.23 5.28
CA ARG A 33 5.71 12.25 5.20
C ARG A 33 5.37 11.10 4.26
N PHE A 34 4.12 10.63 4.30
CA PHE A 34 3.61 9.63 3.37
C PHE A 34 3.83 10.08 1.92
N ARG A 35 3.42 11.31 1.58
CA ARG A 35 3.61 11.87 0.24
C ARG A 35 5.07 11.95 -0.15
N GLN A 36 5.96 12.33 0.76
CA GLN A 36 7.41 12.40 0.49
C GLN A 36 7.99 11.01 0.21
N VAL A 37 7.67 10.03 1.07
CA VAL A 37 8.20 8.66 0.98
C VAL A 37 7.66 7.96 -0.26
N VAL A 38 6.34 7.86 -0.39
CA VAL A 38 5.68 7.13 -1.49
C VAL A 38 5.83 7.88 -2.82
N GLY A 39 5.77 9.21 -2.81
CA GLY A 39 6.01 10.02 -4.00
C GLY A 39 7.41 9.83 -4.57
N SER A 40 8.44 9.72 -3.71
CA SER A 40 9.80 9.41 -4.13
C SER A 40 9.91 8.01 -4.75
N MET A 41 9.28 6.98 -4.16
CA MET A 41 9.25 5.63 -4.72
C MET A 41 8.61 5.60 -6.11
N ILE A 42 7.45 6.26 -6.25
CA ILE A 42 6.74 6.35 -7.53
C ILE A 42 7.59 7.11 -8.55
N GLY A 43 8.25 8.19 -8.15
CA GLY A 43 9.13 8.99 -9.02
C GLY A 43 10.31 8.19 -9.57
N GLN A 44 10.90 7.30 -8.76
CA GLN A 44 12.00 6.42 -9.18
C GLN A 44 11.54 5.40 -10.24
N VAL A 45 10.36 4.80 -10.08
CA VAL A 45 9.85 3.79 -11.01
C VAL A 45 9.26 4.42 -12.28
N ARG A 46 8.63 5.60 -12.17
CA ARG A 46 7.90 6.25 -13.28
C ARG A 46 8.78 6.57 -14.49
N GLN A 47 10.08 6.76 -14.31
CA GLN A 47 11.01 6.97 -15.43
C GLN A 47 10.99 5.81 -16.44
N ASN A 48 10.48 4.65 -16.03
CA ASN A 48 10.45 3.42 -16.83
C ASN A 48 9.06 3.02 -17.35
N GLY A 49 8.02 3.85 -17.12
CA GLY A 49 6.65 3.62 -17.61
C GLY A 49 5.54 3.74 -16.54
N PRO A 50 4.32 3.23 -16.83
CA PRO A 50 3.22 3.21 -15.86
C PRO A 50 3.59 2.48 -14.57
N VAL A 51 3.20 3.07 -13.42
CA VAL A 51 3.56 2.54 -12.10
C VAL A 51 2.44 1.64 -11.58
N ARG A 52 2.81 0.43 -11.16
CA ARG A 52 1.95 -0.52 -10.44
C ARG A 52 2.57 -0.77 -9.08
N ILE A 53 1.76 -0.68 -8.03
CA ILE A 53 2.19 -0.82 -6.64
C ILE A 53 1.42 -2.00 -6.05
N PHE A 54 2.17 -2.91 -5.45
CA PHE A 54 1.62 -3.98 -4.62
C PHE A 54 2.15 -3.79 -3.20
N GLY A 55 1.30 -3.85 -2.19
CA GLY A 55 1.72 -3.54 -0.83
C GLY A 55 0.83 -4.10 0.27
N GLU A 56 1.45 -4.27 1.43
CA GLU A 56 0.84 -4.82 2.64
C GLU A 56 0.87 -3.86 3.84
N MET A 57 1.30 -2.60 3.66
CA MET A 57 1.46 -1.64 4.77
C MET A 57 0.16 -1.43 5.57
N VAL A 58 -1.00 -1.39 4.90
CA VAL A 58 -2.33 -1.31 5.56
C VAL A 58 -2.59 -2.57 6.39
N THR A 59 -2.26 -3.74 5.85
CA THR A 59 -2.38 -5.05 6.52
C THR A 59 -1.45 -5.15 7.73
N VAL A 60 -0.22 -4.64 7.65
CA VAL A 60 0.73 -4.62 8.77
C VAL A 60 0.14 -3.83 9.94
N LEU A 61 -0.30 -2.58 9.70
CA LEU A 61 -0.93 -1.75 10.73
C LEU A 61 -2.18 -2.41 11.32
N TRP A 62 -2.99 -3.07 10.48
CA TRP A 62 -4.17 -3.77 10.95
C TRP A 62 -3.83 -4.93 11.89
N ALA A 63 -2.85 -5.75 11.52
CA ALA A 63 -2.43 -6.90 12.30
C ALA A 63 -1.79 -6.52 13.65
N GLU A 64 -1.20 -5.34 13.74
CA GLU A 64 -0.62 -4.78 14.97
C GLU A 64 -1.66 -4.08 15.87
N GLY A 65 -2.94 -4.03 15.45
CA GLY A 65 -4.02 -3.41 16.23
C GLY A 65 -4.18 -1.90 15.97
N TYR A 66 -3.39 -1.32 15.07
CA TYR A 66 -3.50 0.09 14.65
C TYR A 66 -4.59 0.30 13.58
N THR A 67 -5.79 -0.24 13.82
CA THR A 67 -6.93 -0.26 12.88
C THR A 67 -7.28 1.14 12.34
N ARG A 68 -7.31 2.17 13.19
CA ARG A 68 -7.60 3.55 12.77
C ARG A 68 -6.48 4.14 11.90
N ALA A 69 -5.23 3.79 12.19
CA ALA A 69 -4.08 4.20 11.39
C ALA A 69 -4.10 3.50 10.01
N ALA A 70 -4.49 2.23 9.96
CA ALA A 70 -4.67 1.48 8.72
C ALA A 70 -5.73 2.13 7.80
N LEU A 71 -6.90 2.47 8.36
CA LEU A 71 -7.94 3.20 7.61
C LEU A 71 -7.44 4.56 7.12
N ARG A 72 -6.70 5.30 7.96
CA ARG A 72 -6.11 6.57 7.56
C ARG A 72 -5.11 6.39 6.42
N LEU A 73 -4.27 5.35 6.47
CA LEU A 73 -3.31 5.06 5.41
C LEU A 73 -4.01 4.75 4.09
N GLU A 74 -5.13 4.04 4.12
CA GLU A 74 -5.98 3.79 2.96
C GLU A 74 -6.52 5.09 2.34
N GLU A 75 -6.99 6.03 3.17
CA GLU A 75 -7.42 7.36 2.69
C GLU A 75 -6.28 8.13 2.01
N LEU A 76 -5.05 8.02 2.53
CA LEU A 76 -3.89 8.68 1.95
C LEU A 76 -3.51 8.09 0.58
N TRP A 77 -3.60 6.78 0.44
CA TRP A 77 -3.42 6.10 -0.85
C TRP A 77 -4.47 6.54 -1.87
N ASN A 78 -5.76 6.55 -1.47
CA ASN A 78 -6.85 6.99 -2.33
C ASN A 78 -6.65 8.45 -2.76
N LYS A 79 -6.30 9.34 -1.83
CA LYS A 79 -5.99 10.74 -2.16
C LYS A 79 -4.84 10.83 -3.16
N LEU A 80 -3.75 10.10 -2.94
CA LEU A 80 -2.61 10.12 -3.86
C LEU A 80 -2.98 9.61 -5.26
N ALA A 81 -3.85 8.59 -5.35
CA ALA A 81 -4.34 8.06 -6.62
C ALA A 81 -5.18 9.07 -7.41
N THR A 82 -5.86 10.01 -6.72
CA THR A 82 -6.55 11.12 -7.41
C THR A 82 -5.60 12.19 -7.95
N GLU A 83 -4.40 12.31 -7.37
CA GLU A 83 -3.43 13.35 -7.72
C GLU A 83 -2.44 12.90 -8.81
N GLN A 84 -2.21 11.60 -8.97
CA GLN A 84 -1.31 11.06 -9.99
C GLN A 84 -1.67 9.62 -10.41
N PRO A 85 -1.46 9.26 -11.68
CA PRO A 85 -1.85 7.93 -12.17
C PRO A 85 -0.88 6.83 -11.73
N PHE A 86 -1.38 5.88 -10.94
CA PHE A 86 -0.77 4.58 -10.67
C PHE A 86 -1.88 3.56 -10.37
N SER A 87 -1.55 2.27 -10.46
CA SER A 87 -2.44 1.19 -10.01
C SER A 87 -1.97 0.68 -8.66
N LEU A 88 -2.87 0.57 -7.68
CA LEU A 88 -2.58 -0.01 -6.36
C LEU A 88 -3.31 -1.33 -6.20
N LEU A 89 -2.56 -2.36 -5.80
CA LEU A 89 -3.04 -3.67 -5.43
C LEU A 89 -2.67 -3.91 -3.96
N CYS A 90 -3.63 -3.76 -3.06
CA CYS A 90 -3.44 -4.05 -1.65
C CYS A 90 -3.57 -5.56 -1.39
N ALA A 91 -2.58 -6.14 -0.74
CA ALA A 91 -2.60 -7.54 -0.33
C ALA A 91 -3.27 -7.68 1.05
N TYR A 92 -4.37 -8.42 1.10
CA TYR A 92 -5.08 -8.72 2.35
C TYR A 92 -5.00 -10.23 2.63
N PRO A 93 -4.31 -10.69 3.70
CA PRO A 93 -4.18 -12.11 4.00
C PRO A 93 -5.50 -12.65 4.54
N LEU A 94 -6.17 -13.48 3.74
CA LEU A 94 -7.45 -14.13 4.07
C LEU A 94 -7.44 -14.89 5.40
N SER A 95 -6.29 -15.41 5.84
CA SER A 95 -6.15 -16.16 7.09
C SER A 95 -6.27 -15.31 8.36
N LYS A 96 -6.09 -13.97 8.27
CA LYS A 96 -6.21 -13.06 9.42
C LYS A 96 -7.64 -12.56 9.66
N PHE A 97 -8.61 -13.01 8.86
CA PHE A 97 -10.01 -12.53 8.88
C PHE A 97 -11.04 -13.63 9.21
N SER A 98 -10.62 -14.76 9.79
CA SER A 98 -11.48 -15.92 10.08
C SER A 98 -12.31 -15.81 11.38
N GLY A 99 -12.38 -14.63 12.00
CA GLY A 99 -13.25 -14.33 13.15
C GLY A 99 -14.51 -13.58 12.73
N GLY A 100 -15.70 -14.04 13.14
CA GLY A 100 -16.99 -13.52 12.66
C GLY A 100 -17.31 -12.03 12.88
N LYS A 101 -16.49 -11.27 13.62
CA LYS A 101 -16.57 -9.80 13.75
C LYS A 101 -15.63 -9.03 12.79
N ASP A 102 -14.70 -9.73 12.15
CA ASP A 102 -13.71 -9.16 11.23
C ASP A 102 -14.27 -9.00 9.81
N ASN A 103 -15.40 -9.63 9.50
CA ASN A 103 -16.02 -9.62 8.17
C ASN A 103 -16.65 -8.25 7.81
N ASP A 104 -17.25 -7.56 8.78
CA ASP A 104 -17.75 -6.18 8.59
C ASP A 104 -16.60 -5.17 8.44
N SER A 105 -15.47 -5.46 9.08
CA SER A 105 -14.25 -4.65 9.01
C SER A 105 -13.50 -4.84 7.69
N PHE A 106 -13.50 -6.07 7.15
CA PHE A 106 -13.06 -6.39 5.79
C PHE A 106 -13.85 -5.59 4.75
N LEU A 107 -15.17 -5.49 4.92
CA LEU A 107 -16.02 -4.66 4.07
C LEU A 107 -15.74 -3.17 4.22
N ALA A 108 -15.35 -2.67 5.39
CA ALA A 108 -15.04 -1.24 5.57
C ALA A 108 -13.77 -0.82 4.78
N ILE A 109 -12.73 -1.66 4.77
CA ILE A 109 -11.53 -1.43 3.96
C ILE A 109 -11.83 -1.69 2.47
N SER A 110 -12.55 -2.77 2.15
CA SER A 110 -12.89 -3.12 0.77
C SER A 110 -13.91 -2.16 0.11
N ARG A 111 -14.77 -1.46 0.88
CA ARG A 111 -15.81 -0.56 0.32
C ARG A 111 -15.33 0.84 -0.03
N LEU A 112 -14.10 1.21 0.34
CA LEU A 112 -13.46 2.42 -0.20
C LEU A 112 -13.02 2.24 -1.67
N TYR A 113 -13.09 1.02 -2.22
CA TYR A 113 -12.80 0.72 -3.62
C TYR A 113 -14.04 0.89 -4.50
N ALA A 114 -14.45 2.13 -4.75
CA ALA A 114 -15.39 2.47 -5.81
C ALA A 114 -14.77 3.53 -6.74
N HIS A 115 -13.67 3.18 -7.40
CA HIS A 115 -13.29 3.57 -8.76
C HIS A 115 -11.82 3.20 -9.02
N VAL A 116 -11.55 1.90 -9.15
CA VAL A 116 -10.30 1.43 -9.74
C VAL A 116 -10.68 0.53 -10.91
N HIS A 117 -10.30 0.95 -12.12
CA HIS A 117 -10.51 0.19 -13.35
C HIS A 117 -9.61 -1.05 -13.28
N ILE A 118 -10.23 -2.22 -13.15
CA ILE A 118 -9.56 -3.52 -13.32
C ILE A 118 -9.54 -3.78 -14.83
N GLN A 119 -8.34 -3.87 -15.41
CA GLN A 119 -8.09 -4.53 -16.70
C GLN A 119 -7.27 -5.79 -16.45
#